data_AF-A0A2V7LAZ9-F1
#
_entry.id   AF-A0A2V7LAZ9-F1
#
_cell.length_a   1.000
_cell.length_b   1.000
_cell.length_c   1.000
_cell.angle_alpha   90.00
_cell.angle_beta   90.00
_cell.angle_gamma   90.00
#
_symmetry.space_group_name_H-M   'P 1'
#
loop_
_entity.id
_entity.type
_entity.pdbx_description
1 polymer ?
#
loop_
_entity_poly.entity_id
_entity_poly.type
_entity_poly.pdbx_seq_one_letter_code
_entity_poly.pdbx_strand_id
1 'polypeptide(L)'
;MRVASVVLLGIVAVHRCGLPGLLSAQTPAADLVTGARVQLRAGNVDSGLALLRVALDSSTAGSSTDRMNAFVWQGVLQFFKGRDSLARESFREALLIDPRLEVAGLAQIDSALATEFEAIRRTIQPPALARPSAALGRLAGAPRQDTAYTCAPECRGLDQPPRALSPEAQTVIVSRAEGASVMGGVALVRFVVDTSGAVEPASVTVVSSPNPGLAESLINHVRRLRFAPGRAQGRAVRVVLQWRLNLRG
;
A
#
# COMPACT_ATOMS: atom_id res chain seq x y z
N MET A 1 -12.74 -24.12 -78.54
CA MET A 1 -12.23 -24.86 -77.35
C MET A 1 -13.14 -24.47 -76.18
N ARG A 2 -14.21 -25.21 -75.85
CA ARG A 2 -14.29 -26.33 -74.86
C ARG A 2 -13.62 -25.96 -73.52
N VAL A 3 -14.21 -25.95 -72.32
CA VAL A 3 -15.51 -26.24 -71.66
C VAL A 3 -15.38 -25.56 -70.26
N ALA A 4 -16.30 -24.69 -69.83
CA ALA A 4 -17.33 -24.86 -68.78
C ALA A 4 -16.96 -25.50 -67.42
N SER A 5 -17.52 -24.87 -66.36
CA SER A 5 -18.15 -25.47 -65.17
C SER A 5 -17.41 -25.44 -63.82
N VAL A 6 -17.96 -24.60 -62.95
CA VAL A 6 -17.98 -24.62 -61.49
C VAL A 6 -18.72 -25.88 -60.99
N VAL A 7 -18.18 -26.62 -60.02
CA VAL A 7 -18.95 -27.42 -59.02
C VAL A 7 -18.13 -27.56 -57.71
N LEU A 8 -18.77 -27.20 -56.59
CA LEU A 8 -18.38 -27.43 -55.18
C LEU A 8 -18.20 -28.92 -54.84
N LEU A 9 -17.35 -29.26 -53.85
CA LEU A 9 -17.69 -30.05 -52.64
C LEU A 9 -16.43 -30.66 -52.01
N GLY A 10 -16.29 -30.55 -50.69
CA GLY A 10 -15.34 -31.38 -49.94
C GLY A 10 -14.83 -30.82 -48.61
N ILE A 11 -15.71 -30.34 -47.73
CA ILE A 11 -15.38 -30.18 -46.29
C ILE A 11 -15.47 -31.56 -45.65
N VAL A 12 -14.35 -32.09 -45.13
CA VAL A 12 -14.34 -32.94 -43.92
C VAL A 12 -13.02 -32.68 -43.17
N ALA A 13 -13.08 -31.86 -42.12
CA ALA A 13 -12.11 -31.88 -41.03
C ALA A 13 -12.88 -31.65 -39.71
N VAL A 14 -13.41 -32.75 -39.20
CA VAL A 14 -14.03 -32.94 -37.87
C VAL A 14 -13.20 -34.07 -37.28
N HIS A 15 -12.64 -34.06 -36.08
CA HIS A 15 -12.64 -33.18 -34.91
C HIS A 15 -11.40 -33.62 -34.11
N ARG A 16 -10.63 -32.69 -33.56
CA ARG A 16 -10.04 -32.90 -32.24
C ARG A 16 -10.65 -31.87 -31.30
N CYS A 17 -11.76 -32.30 -30.70
CA CYS A 17 -12.38 -31.62 -29.58
C CYS A 17 -11.40 -31.72 -28.40
N GLY A 18 -10.74 -30.61 -28.13
CA GLY A 18 -9.98 -30.35 -26.92
C GLY A 18 -9.97 -28.84 -26.79
N LEU A 19 -10.90 -28.28 -26.02
CA LEU A 19 -10.89 -26.87 -25.67
C LEU A 19 -9.54 -26.53 -25.00
N PRO A 20 -8.74 -25.59 -25.52
CA PRO A 20 -8.19 -24.61 -24.63
C PRO A 20 -9.33 -23.61 -24.39
N GLY A 21 -9.81 -23.52 -23.15
CA GLY A 21 -10.58 -22.34 -22.76
C GLY A 21 -9.81 -21.13 -23.25
N LEU A 22 -10.45 -20.29 -24.07
CA LEU A 22 -9.99 -18.94 -24.32
C LEU A 22 -10.08 -18.22 -22.98
N LEU A 23 -9.09 -18.47 -22.12
CA LEU A 23 -8.69 -17.54 -21.08
C LEU A 23 -8.38 -16.28 -21.87
N SER A 24 -9.34 -15.35 -21.88
CA SER A 24 -9.10 -14.02 -22.39
C SER A 24 -7.82 -13.55 -21.72
N ALA A 25 -6.77 -13.33 -22.50
CA ALA A 25 -5.53 -12.73 -22.02
C ALA A 25 -5.85 -11.26 -21.73
N GLN A 26 -6.69 -11.03 -20.72
CA GLN A 26 -7.01 -9.70 -20.24
C GLN A 26 -5.73 -9.13 -19.69
N THR A 27 -5.36 -7.96 -20.17
CA THR A 27 -4.19 -7.25 -19.69
C THR A 27 -4.35 -7.01 -18.19
N PRO A 28 -3.37 -7.40 -17.35
CA PRO A 28 -3.43 -7.16 -15.91
C PRO A 28 -3.66 -5.68 -15.59
N ALA A 29 -4.37 -5.41 -14.49
CA ALA A 29 -4.64 -4.03 -14.07
C ALA A 29 -3.36 -3.20 -13.90
N ALA A 30 -2.27 -3.80 -13.40
CA ALA A 30 -0.97 -3.14 -13.23
C ALA A 30 -0.37 -2.62 -14.55
N ASP A 31 -0.52 -3.38 -15.64
CA ASP A 31 -0.01 -3.02 -16.96
C ASP A 31 -0.85 -1.88 -17.56
N LEU A 32 -2.17 -1.93 -17.38
CA LEU A 32 -3.08 -0.85 -17.79
C LEU A 32 -2.79 0.46 -17.06
N VAL A 33 -2.53 0.41 -15.74
CA VAL A 33 -2.11 1.57 -14.95
C VAL A 33 -0.77 2.13 -15.44
N THR A 34 0.17 1.25 -15.79
CA THR A 34 1.47 1.66 -16.35
C THR A 34 1.30 2.32 -17.71
N GLY A 35 0.48 1.76 -18.58
CA GLY A 35 0.11 2.36 -19.87
C GLY A 35 -0.56 3.73 -19.71
N ALA A 36 -1.46 3.89 -18.73
CA ALA A 36 -2.12 5.17 -18.47
C ALA A 36 -1.13 6.28 -18.10
N ARG A 37 -0.12 5.97 -17.28
CA ARG A 37 0.96 6.92 -16.93
C ARG A 37 1.83 7.29 -18.12
N VAL A 38 2.04 6.37 -19.07
CA VAL A 38 2.73 6.69 -20.33
C VAL A 38 1.89 7.67 -21.15
N GLN A 39 0.57 7.44 -21.26
CA GLN A 39 -0.33 8.34 -21.98
C GLN A 39 -0.39 9.74 -21.36
N LEU A 40 -0.41 9.84 -20.02
CA LEU A 40 -0.34 11.12 -19.31
C LEU A 40 0.93 11.91 -19.70
N ARG A 41 2.10 11.26 -19.68
CA ARG A 41 3.38 11.89 -20.08
C ARG A 41 3.40 12.33 -21.55
N ALA A 42 2.63 11.64 -22.40
CA ALA A 42 2.47 12.00 -23.80
C ALA A 42 1.39 13.09 -24.04
N GLY A 43 0.70 13.57 -22.98
CA GLY A 43 -0.42 14.53 -23.10
C GLY A 43 -1.75 13.90 -23.55
N ASN A 44 -1.81 12.58 -23.72
CA ASN A 44 -2.96 11.85 -24.22
C ASN A 44 -3.92 11.45 -23.07
N VAL A 45 -4.54 12.45 -22.45
CA VAL A 45 -5.36 12.25 -21.24
C VAL A 45 -6.53 11.28 -21.46
N ASP A 46 -7.22 11.36 -22.60
CA ASP A 46 -8.36 10.48 -22.90
C ASP A 46 -7.97 9.02 -23.02
N SER A 47 -6.86 8.73 -23.68
CA SER A 47 -6.31 7.38 -23.80
C SER A 47 -5.92 6.81 -22.45
N GLY A 48 -5.32 7.65 -21.59
CA GLY A 48 -5.01 7.26 -20.20
C GLY A 48 -6.27 6.90 -19.41
N LEU A 49 -7.32 7.72 -19.49
CA LEU A 49 -8.59 7.45 -18.81
C LEU A 49 -9.29 6.19 -19.32
N ALA A 50 -9.19 5.89 -20.62
CA ALA A 50 -9.75 4.65 -21.17
C ALA A 50 -9.07 3.41 -20.58
N LEU A 51 -7.74 3.42 -20.48
CA LEU A 51 -6.98 2.32 -19.87
C LEU A 51 -7.36 2.09 -18.40
N LEU A 52 -7.51 3.17 -17.64
CA LEU A 52 -7.87 3.08 -16.22
C LEU A 52 -9.30 2.60 -15.99
N ARG A 53 -10.23 2.94 -16.89
CA ARG A 53 -11.58 2.38 -16.83
C ARG A 53 -11.57 0.86 -16.97
N VAL A 54 -10.73 0.33 -17.86
CA VAL A 54 -10.56 -1.13 -18.00
C VAL A 54 -9.90 -1.70 -16.74
N ALA A 55 -8.86 -1.04 -16.21
CA ALA A 55 -8.18 -1.49 -14.99
C ALA A 55 -9.08 -1.56 -13.76
N LEU A 56 -10.09 -0.69 -13.68
CA LEU A 56 -11.07 -0.62 -12.59
C LEU A 56 -12.30 -1.52 -12.82
N ASP A 57 -12.42 -2.14 -13.99
CA ASP A 57 -13.50 -3.09 -14.24
C ASP A 57 -13.33 -4.33 -13.33
N SER A 58 -14.41 -4.73 -12.67
CA SER A 58 -14.42 -5.89 -11.76
C SER A 58 -14.00 -7.22 -12.41
N SER A 59 -14.09 -7.32 -13.74
CA SER A 59 -13.66 -8.48 -14.52
C SER A 59 -12.15 -8.53 -14.78
N THR A 60 -11.43 -7.44 -14.50
CA THR A 60 -9.98 -7.33 -14.75
C THR A 60 -9.20 -7.90 -13.58
N ALA A 61 -8.25 -8.80 -13.87
CA ALA A 61 -7.38 -9.37 -12.85
C ALA A 61 -6.44 -8.29 -12.24
N GLY A 62 -6.58 -8.05 -10.94
CA GLY A 62 -5.78 -7.06 -10.21
C GLY A 62 -5.91 -7.18 -8.70
N SER A 63 -4.86 -6.78 -7.99
CA SER A 63 -4.84 -6.71 -6.52
C SER A 63 -5.63 -5.50 -5.99
N SER A 64 -5.85 -5.44 -4.67
CA SER A 64 -6.38 -4.22 -4.02
C SER A 64 -5.47 -3.01 -4.27
N THR A 65 -4.15 -3.24 -4.31
CA THR A 65 -3.14 -2.21 -4.59
C THR A 65 -3.23 -1.71 -6.02
N ASP A 66 -3.51 -2.58 -7.00
CA ASP A 66 -3.65 -2.18 -8.40
C ASP A 66 -4.90 -1.31 -8.60
N ARG A 67 -6.01 -1.67 -7.96
CA ARG A 67 -7.24 -0.87 -7.97
C ARG A 67 -7.04 0.50 -7.32
N MET A 68 -6.39 0.54 -6.15
CA MET A 68 -6.03 1.79 -5.49
C MET A 68 -5.16 2.68 -6.39
N ASN A 69 -4.11 2.12 -7.01
CA ASN A 69 -3.26 2.85 -7.95
C ASN A 69 -4.04 3.34 -9.17
N ALA A 70 -4.96 2.53 -9.70
CA ALA A 70 -5.81 2.93 -10.82
C ALA A 70 -6.71 4.12 -10.47
N PHE A 71 -7.31 4.13 -9.28
CA PHE A 71 -8.09 5.27 -8.79
C PHE A 71 -7.26 6.55 -8.62
N VAL A 72 -6.04 6.45 -8.07
CA VAL A 72 -5.11 7.59 -7.98
C VAL A 72 -4.86 8.19 -9.36
N TRP A 73 -4.42 7.37 -10.33
CA TRP A 73 -4.10 7.87 -11.66
C TRP A 73 -5.33 8.35 -12.41
N GLN A 74 -6.52 7.79 -12.13
CA GLN A 74 -7.77 8.28 -12.71
C GLN A 74 -8.03 9.69 -12.21
N GLY A 75 -7.86 9.94 -10.91
CA GLY A 75 -7.99 11.28 -10.34
C GLY A 75 -7.01 12.27 -10.96
N VAL A 76 -5.74 11.89 -11.13
CA VAL A 76 -4.72 12.74 -11.78
C VAL A 76 -5.12 13.11 -13.20
N LEU A 77 -5.52 12.12 -14.02
CA LEU A 77 -5.93 12.36 -15.40
C LEU A 77 -7.22 13.21 -15.49
N GLN A 78 -8.17 13.02 -14.57
CA GLN A 78 -9.38 13.85 -14.50
C GLN A 78 -9.06 15.30 -14.10
N PHE A 79 -8.09 15.51 -13.21
CA PHE A 79 -7.62 16.84 -12.83
C PHE A 79 -7.04 17.59 -14.04
N PHE A 80 -6.15 16.96 -14.81
CA PHE A 80 -5.61 17.55 -16.04
C PHE A 80 -6.67 17.78 -17.12
N LYS A 81 -7.80 17.08 -17.06
CA LYS A 81 -8.97 17.30 -17.92
C LYS A 81 -9.89 18.43 -17.43
N GLY A 82 -9.61 19.05 -16.29
CA GLY A 82 -10.46 20.07 -15.65
C GLY A 82 -11.77 19.51 -15.09
N ARG A 83 -11.79 18.21 -14.73
CA ARG A 83 -12.97 17.53 -14.18
C ARG A 83 -12.84 17.31 -12.68
N ASP A 84 -12.76 18.40 -11.93
CA ASP A 84 -12.41 18.41 -10.51
C ASP A 84 -13.29 17.50 -9.64
N SER A 85 -14.60 17.46 -9.90
CA SER A 85 -15.51 16.58 -9.17
C SER A 85 -15.21 15.09 -9.38
N LEU A 86 -14.87 14.69 -10.62
CA LEU A 86 -14.48 13.31 -10.91
C LEU A 86 -13.08 12.99 -10.38
N ALA A 87 -12.19 13.98 -10.38
CA ALA A 87 -10.87 13.85 -9.78
C ALA A 87 -10.99 13.57 -8.27
N ARG A 88 -11.77 14.41 -7.57
CA ARG A 88 -12.06 14.24 -6.14
C ARG A 88 -12.66 12.89 -5.81
N GLU A 89 -13.62 12.42 -6.60
CA GLU A 89 -14.24 11.13 -6.37
C GLU A 89 -13.25 9.98 -6.55
N SER A 90 -12.43 10.03 -7.60
CA SER A 90 -11.40 9.01 -7.84
C SER A 90 -10.38 8.98 -6.71
N PHE A 91 -9.96 10.13 -6.17
CA PHE A 91 -9.07 10.17 -5.01
C PHE A 91 -9.73 9.65 -3.73
N ARG A 92 -11.02 9.93 -3.52
CA ARG A 92 -11.79 9.37 -2.40
C ARG A 92 -11.80 7.84 -2.48
N GLU A 93 -12.07 7.26 -3.65
CA GLU A 93 -12.06 5.81 -3.84
C GLU A 93 -10.69 5.18 -3.51
N ALA A 94 -9.59 5.83 -3.91
CA ALA A 94 -8.24 5.37 -3.53
C ALA A 94 -8.01 5.42 -2.00
N LEU A 95 -8.43 6.50 -1.35
CA LEU A 95 -8.25 6.72 0.08
C LEU A 95 -9.20 5.88 0.95
N LEU A 96 -10.31 5.37 0.39
CA LEU A 96 -11.15 4.37 1.05
C LEU A 96 -10.45 3.01 1.13
N ILE A 97 -9.57 2.69 0.18
CA ILE A 97 -8.74 1.46 0.21
C ILE A 97 -7.59 1.62 1.22
N ASP A 98 -6.84 2.72 1.15
CA ASP A 98 -5.80 3.06 2.13
C ASP A 98 -5.87 4.56 2.53
N PRO A 99 -6.40 4.89 3.71
CA PRO A 99 -6.48 6.27 4.20
C PRO A 99 -5.11 6.92 4.46
N ARG A 100 -4.03 6.13 4.54
CA ARG A 100 -2.66 6.59 4.76
C ARG A 100 -1.83 6.65 3.48
N LEU A 101 -2.45 6.39 2.33
CA LEU A 101 -1.79 6.40 1.04
C LEU A 101 -0.99 7.69 0.82
N GLU A 102 0.31 7.52 0.59
CA GLU A 102 1.22 8.58 0.16
C GLU A 102 1.57 8.35 -1.31
N VAL A 103 1.22 9.30 -2.16
CA VAL A 103 1.57 9.26 -3.58
C VAL A 103 2.79 10.15 -3.79
N ALA A 104 3.96 9.52 -3.85
CA ALA A 104 5.22 10.23 -4.05
C ALA A 104 5.19 11.02 -5.37
N GLY A 105 5.61 12.29 -5.31
CA GLY A 105 5.81 13.11 -6.50
C GLY A 105 4.57 13.82 -7.05
N LEU A 106 3.38 13.72 -6.44
CA LEU A 106 2.22 14.52 -6.89
C LEU A 106 2.54 16.01 -6.92
N ALA A 107 3.22 16.52 -5.88
CA ALA A 107 3.61 17.93 -5.82
C ALA A 107 4.65 18.33 -6.89
N GLN A 108 5.39 17.37 -7.44
CA GLN A 108 6.33 17.59 -8.55
C GLN A 108 5.59 17.61 -9.90
N ILE A 109 4.47 16.91 -10.00
CA ILE A 109 3.58 16.93 -11.16
C ILE A 109 2.81 18.25 -11.19
N ASP A 110 2.09 18.55 -10.11
CA ASP A 110 1.34 19.80 -9.95
C ASP A 110 1.04 20.07 -8.46
N SER A 111 1.27 21.30 -8.01
CA SER A 111 1.08 21.69 -6.60
C SER A 111 -0.39 21.77 -6.16
N ALA A 112 -1.30 22.16 -7.07
CA ALA A 112 -2.73 22.22 -6.80
C ALA A 112 -3.32 20.81 -6.74
N LEU A 113 -2.86 19.91 -7.61
CA LEU A 113 -3.19 18.48 -7.55
C LEU A 113 -2.84 17.85 -6.19
N ALA A 114 -1.65 18.13 -5.67
CA ALA A 114 -1.22 17.63 -4.37
C ALA A 114 -2.06 18.23 -3.22
N THR A 115 -2.43 19.50 -3.33
CA THR A 115 -3.28 20.19 -2.34
C THR A 115 -4.69 19.59 -2.32
N GLU A 116 -5.26 19.31 -3.49
CA GLU A 116 -6.58 18.70 -3.64
C GLU A 116 -6.61 17.29 -3.02
N PHE A 117 -5.62 16.46 -3.34
CA PHE A 117 -5.50 15.10 -2.77
C PHE A 117 -5.42 15.15 -1.24
N GLU A 118 -4.61 16.05 -0.69
CA GLU A 118 -4.45 16.22 0.75
C GLU A 118 -5.73 16.73 1.42
N ALA A 119 -6.45 17.64 0.77
CA ALA A 119 -7.73 18.13 1.28
C ALA A 119 -8.73 16.98 1.43
N ILE A 120 -8.84 16.09 0.44
CA ILE A 120 -9.72 14.91 0.48
C ILE A 120 -9.28 13.95 1.59
N ARG A 121 -7.98 13.67 1.72
CA ARG A 121 -7.44 12.81 2.78
C ARG A 121 -7.85 13.29 4.16
N ARG A 122 -7.79 14.60 4.42
CA ARG A 122 -8.22 15.19 5.70
C ARG A 122 -9.72 15.04 5.97
N THR A 123 -10.56 14.93 4.92
CA THR A 123 -12.00 14.66 5.12
C THR A 123 -12.28 13.22 5.55
N ILE A 124 -11.47 12.26 5.07
CA ILE A 124 -11.62 10.83 5.39
C ILE A 124 -10.93 10.50 6.72
N GLN A 125 -9.73 11.04 6.92
CA GLN A 125 -8.94 10.90 8.13
C GLN A 125 -8.80 12.30 8.78
N PRO A 126 -9.81 12.75 9.55
CA PRO A 126 -9.69 14.01 10.27
C PRO A 126 -8.44 13.95 11.17
N PRO A 127 -7.69 15.06 11.28
CA PRO A 127 -6.62 15.15 12.26
C PRO A 127 -7.22 14.79 13.60
N ALA A 128 -6.51 13.95 14.38
CA ALA A 128 -7.00 13.44 15.65
C ALA A 128 -7.18 14.56 16.68
N LEU A 129 -8.24 15.36 16.52
CA LEU A 129 -8.82 16.14 17.59
C LEU A 129 -9.36 15.11 18.60
N ALA A 130 -8.84 15.19 19.80
CA ALA A 130 -9.12 14.34 20.97
C ALA A 130 -10.42 13.53 20.84
N ARG A 131 -10.29 12.22 20.60
CA ARG A 131 -11.43 11.31 20.73
C ARG A 131 -12.04 11.52 22.13
N PRO A 132 -13.34 11.85 22.26
CA PRO A 132 -14.00 11.95 23.57
C PRO A 132 -14.04 10.60 24.31
N SER A 133 -13.61 9.51 23.69
CA SER A 133 -13.42 8.18 24.29
C SER A 133 -12.50 8.19 25.52
N ALA A 134 -11.60 9.17 25.66
CA ALA A 134 -10.77 9.31 26.86
C ALA A 134 -11.57 9.76 28.10
N ALA A 135 -12.76 10.34 27.94
CA ALA A 135 -13.62 10.74 29.06
C ALA A 135 -14.43 9.55 29.60
N LEU A 136 -14.91 8.65 28.73
CA LEU A 136 -15.66 7.46 29.15
C LEU A 136 -14.75 6.37 29.77
N GLY A 137 -13.50 6.25 29.31
CA GLY A 137 -12.51 5.35 29.91
C GLY A 137 -12.07 5.73 31.33
N ARG A 138 -12.40 6.94 31.83
CA ARG A 138 -12.10 7.35 33.21
C ARG A 138 -13.12 6.85 34.23
N LEU A 139 -14.32 6.49 33.80
CA LEU A 139 -15.41 6.06 34.68
C LEU A 139 -15.39 4.55 34.94
N ALA A 140 -14.82 3.76 34.04
CA ALA A 140 -14.55 2.35 34.27
C ALA A 140 -13.10 2.19 34.72
N GLY A 141 -12.86 1.79 35.97
CA GLY A 141 -11.54 1.51 36.53
C GLY A 141 -10.81 0.32 35.89
N ALA A 142 -10.71 0.28 34.56
CA ALA A 142 -9.86 -0.63 33.83
C ALA A 142 -8.39 -0.21 34.02
N PRO A 143 -7.45 -1.16 34.17
CA PRO A 143 -6.03 -0.83 34.27
C PRO A 143 -5.60 -0.06 33.02
N ARG A 144 -5.06 1.15 33.21
CA ARG A 144 -4.61 2.04 32.14
C ARG A 144 -3.43 1.40 31.39
N GLN A 145 -3.72 0.77 30.26
CA GLN A 145 -2.72 0.37 29.26
C GLN A 145 -2.32 1.53 28.30
N ASP A 146 -2.83 2.75 28.55
CA ASP A 146 -3.03 3.79 27.52
C ASP A 146 -2.03 4.96 27.48
N THR A 147 -0.99 5.00 28.31
CA THR A 147 0.13 5.92 28.05
C THR A 147 1.27 5.18 27.37
N ALA A 148 1.01 4.75 26.13
CA ALA A 148 2.10 4.37 25.25
C ALA A 148 2.68 5.63 24.60
N TYR A 149 3.90 6.00 24.96
CA TYR A 149 4.61 7.07 24.27
C TYR A 149 4.80 6.65 22.82
N THR A 150 4.54 7.56 21.87
CA THR A 150 4.65 7.23 20.44
C THR A 150 5.91 7.84 19.85
N CYS A 151 6.76 6.99 19.27
CA CYS A 151 7.94 7.35 18.49
C CYS A 151 7.64 7.13 17.00
N ALA A 152 6.86 8.04 16.42
CA ALA A 152 6.54 8.04 14.99
C ALA A 152 6.19 9.46 14.53
N PRO A 153 7.02 10.16 13.73
CA PRO A 153 8.37 9.82 13.24
C PRO A 153 9.50 10.12 14.24
N GLU A 154 9.22 10.89 15.29
CA GLU A 154 10.17 11.31 16.32
C GLU A 154 9.69 10.86 17.69
N CYS A 155 10.62 10.51 18.59
CA CYS A 155 10.30 10.28 20.00
C CYS A 155 10.19 11.62 20.72
N ARG A 156 9.01 11.97 21.25
CA ARG A 156 8.81 13.16 22.08
C ARG A 156 8.30 12.78 23.46
N GLY A 157 8.74 13.51 24.48
CA GLY A 157 8.32 13.30 25.87
C GLY A 157 8.99 12.13 26.59
N LEU A 158 10.01 11.52 25.99
CA LEU A 158 10.87 10.53 26.65
C LEU A 158 12.23 11.16 26.97
N ASP A 159 12.73 10.93 28.18
CA ASP A 159 14.11 11.27 28.55
C ASP A 159 15.09 10.33 27.84
N GLN A 160 14.71 9.07 27.70
CA GLN A 160 15.48 8.03 27.03
C GLN A 160 14.55 7.25 26.09
N PRO A 161 14.75 7.32 24.76
CA PRO A 161 13.99 6.47 23.85
C PRO A 161 14.44 5.01 23.98
N PRO A 162 13.56 4.04 23.65
CA PRO A 162 13.97 2.64 23.61
C PRO A 162 15.14 2.46 22.62
N ARG A 163 16.14 1.69 23.03
CA ARG A 163 17.34 1.44 22.22
C ARG A 163 17.49 -0.05 21.98
N ALA A 164 17.60 -0.46 20.73
CA ALA A 164 17.85 -1.86 20.40
C ALA A 164 19.15 -2.34 21.05
N LEU A 165 19.12 -3.52 21.66
CA LEU A 165 20.31 -4.11 22.29
C LEU A 165 21.23 -4.78 21.28
N SER A 166 20.69 -5.20 20.13
CA SER A 166 21.44 -5.79 19.03
C SER A 166 21.75 -4.75 17.94
N PRO A 167 23.03 -4.58 17.54
CA PRO A 167 23.40 -3.64 16.48
C PRO A 167 22.82 -4.01 15.11
N GLU A 168 22.62 -5.29 14.84
CA GLU A 168 22.00 -5.83 13.62
C GLU A 168 20.46 -5.79 13.61
N ALA A 169 19.83 -5.27 14.66
CA ALA A 169 18.37 -5.29 14.79
C ALA A 169 17.62 -4.62 13.63
N GLN A 170 18.26 -3.64 12.98
CA GLN A 170 17.69 -2.87 11.86
C GLN A 170 17.89 -3.53 10.50
N THR A 171 18.58 -4.66 10.42
CA THR A 171 18.84 -5.37 9.15
C THR A 171 18.13 -6.71 9.16
N VAL A 172 17.33 -6.96 8.12
CA VAL A 172 16.70 -8.25 7.88
C VAL A 172 17.33 -8.85 6.64
N ILE A 173 17.92 -10.04 6.79
CA ILE A 173 18.42 -10.81 5.66
C ILE A 173 17.24 -11.60 5.08
N VAL A 174 16.94 -11.35 3.82
CA VAL A 174 15.84 -11.99 3.10
C VAL A 174 16.42 -12.95 2.08
N SER A 175 15.93 -14.20 2.07
CA SER A 175 16.46 -15.23 1.17
C SER A 175 15.61 -15.32 -0.09
N ARG A 176 16.24 -15.56 -1.24
CA ARG A 176 15.56 -15.75 -2.55
C ARG A 176 14.46 -16.83 -2.54
N ALA A 177 14.50 -17.74 -1.55
CA ALA A 177 13.48 -18.76 -1.32
C ALA A 177 12.07 -18.19 -1.02
N GLU A 178 11.96 -16.91 -0.64
CA GLU A 178 10.68 -16.23 -0.35
C GLU A 178 10.00 -15.62 -1.61
N GLY A 179 10.39 -16.07 -2.80
CA GLY A 179 9.60 -15.89 -4.03
C GLY A 179 9.68 -14.53 -4.73
N ALA A 180 10.55 -13.62 -4.27
CA ALA A 180 10.82 -12.37 -5.00
C ALA A 180 12.32 -12.09 -5.05
N SER A 181 12.79 -11.58 -6.19
CA SER A 181 14.06 -10.85 -6.23
C SER A 181 13.92 -9.64 -5.31
N VAL A 182 14.36 -9.76 -4.05
CA VAL A 182 14.43 -8.61 -3.17
C VAL A 182 15.67 -7.82 -3.56
N MET A 183 15.48 -6.97 -4.57
CA MET A 183 16.33 -5.79 -4.69
C MET A 183 16.12 -5.04 -3.37
N GLY A 184 17.18 -4.89 -2.57
CA GLY A 184 17.09 -4.40 -1.19
C GLY A 184 16.21 -3.16 -1.02
N GLY A 185 15.77 -2.87 0.19
CA GLY A 185 14.80 -1.80 0.41
C GLY A 185 14.58 -1.48 1.87
N VAL A 186 13.57 -0.65 2.14
CA VAL A 186 13.20 -0.25 3.51
C VAL A 186 11.77 -0.69 3.78
N ALA A 187 11.57 -1.44 4.87
CA ALA A 187 10.26 -1.73 5.43
C ALA A 187 10.00 -0.88 6.68
N LEU A 188 8.74 -0.53 6.91
CA LEU A 188 8.28 0.16 8.12
C LEU A 188 7.44 -0.80 8.96
N VAL A 189 7.83 -1.02 10.21
CA VAL A 189 7.10 -1.88 11.14
C VAL A 189 6.77 -1.09 12.40
N ARG A 190 5.53 -1.19 12.86
CA ARG A 190 5.05 -0.56 14.09
C ARG A 190 4.79 -1.63 15.15
N PHE A 191 5.25 -1.40 16.36
CA PHE A 191 5.09 -2.33 17.49
C PHE A 191 5.25 -1.61 18.82
N VAL A 192 4.93 -2.28 19.91
CA VAL A 192 5.08 -1.79 21.28
C VAL A 192 6.26 -2.47 21.96
N VAL A 193 7.10 -1.67 22.60
CA VAL A 193 8.10 -2.10 23.58
C VAL A 193 7.53 -1.87 24.97
N ASP A 194 7.50 -2.92 25.79
CA ASP A 194 7.02 -2.84 27.17
C ASP A 194 8.06 -2.22 28.12
N THR A 195 7.71 -2.11 29.41
CA THR A 195 8.59 -1.54 30.44
C THR A 195 9.81 -2.41 30.75
N SER A 196 9.82 -3.68 30.34
CA SER A 196 10.96 -4.58 30.46
C SER A 196 11.92 -4.49 29.27
N GLY A 197 11.50 -3.82 28.19
CA GLY A 197 12.26 -3.75 26.94
C GLY A 197 11.96 -4.90 25.97
N ALA A 198 10.92 -5.70 26.22
CA ALA A 198 10.46 -6.73 25.32
C ALA A 198 9.43 -6.19 24.33
N VAL A 199 9.39 -6.77 23.13
CA VAL A 199 8.35 -6.46 22.13
C VAL A 199 7.08 -7.22 22.46
N GLU A 200 5.95 -6.53 22.47
CA GLU A 200 4.64 -7.16 22.63
C GLU A 200 4.21 -7.86 21.34
N PRO A 201 4.09 -9.20 21.31
CA PRO A 201 3.95 -9.94 20.04
C PRO A 201 2.69 -9.63 19.25
N ALA A 202 1.59 -9.30 19.93
CA ALA A 202 0.30 -8.96 19.33
C ALA A 202 0.24 -7.52 18.78
N SER A 203 1.23 -6.67 19.12
CA SER A 203 1.27 -5.27 18.70
C SER A 203 1.98 -5.04 17.36
N VAL A 204 2.68 -6.06 16.84
CA VAL A 204 3.56 -5.93 15.67
C VAL A 204 2.73 -5.87 14.38
N THR A 205 2.88 -4.79 13.63
CA THR A 205 2.15 -4.51 12.39
C THR A 205 3.09 -3.96 11.32
N VAL A 206 3.02 -4.50 10.10
CA VAL A 206 3.79 -3.98 8.96
C VAL A 206 3.03 -2.80 8.38
N VAL A 207 3.64 -1.62 8.43
CA VAL A 207 3.07 -0.36 7.90
C VAL A 207 3.32 -0.24 6.40
N SER A 208 4.53 -0.63 5.95
CA SER A 208 4.90 -0.62 4.54
C SER A 208 6.02 -1.63 4.29
N SER A 209 5.99 -2.32 3.15
CA SER A 209 7.04 -3.23 2.69
C SER A 209 7.11 -3.19 1.16
N PRO A 210 8.32 -3.20 0.56
CA PRO A 210 8.48 -3.28 -0.90
C PRO A 210 8.04 -4.65 -1.46
N ASN A 211 7.91 -5.67 -0.62
CA ASN A 211 7.37 -6.99 -0.99
C ASN A 211 6.36 -7.46 0.07
N PRO A 212 5.07 -7.65 -0.30
CA PRO A 212 4.05 -8.19 0.60
C PRO A 212 4.37 -9.57 1.17
N GLY A 213 5.11 -10.40 0.41
CA GLY A 213 5.51 -11.75 0.84
C GLY A 213 6.45 -11.79 2.05
N LEU A 214 7.06 -10.65 2.43
CA LEU A 214 7.96 -10.55 3.56
C LEU A 214 7.27 -10.26 4.89
N ALA A 215 5.93 -10.09 4.91
CA ALA A 215 5.23 -9.61 6.09
C ALA A 215 5.46 -10.48 7.33
N GLU A 216 5.35 -11.81 7.21
CA GLU A 216 5.60 -12.72 8.33
C GLU A 216 7.04 -12.70 8.79
N SER A 217 8.00 -12.69 7.86
CA SER A 217 9.44 -12.65 8.19
C SER A 217 9.82 -11.37 8.94
N LEU A 218 9.25 -10.22 8.54
CA LEU A 218 9.39 -8.95 9.26
C LEU A 218 8.80 -9.02 10.67
N ILE A 219 7.59 -9.56 10.82
CA ILE A 219 6.93 -9.70 12.12
C ILE A 219 7.76 -10.61 13.04
N ASN A 220 8.19 -11.76 12.53
CA ASN A 220 8.95 -12.75 13.28
C ASN A 220 10.33 -12.21 13.69
N HIS A 221 10.99 -11.45 12.81
CA HIS A 221 12.24 -10.75 13.14
C HIS A 221 12.04 -9.80 14.32
N VAL A 222 11.07 -8.90 14.23
CA VAL A 222 10.82 -7.87 15.25
C VAL A 222 10.44 -8.47 16.61
N ARG A 223 9.63 -9.54 16.63
CA ARG A 223 9.22 -10.22 17.87
C ARG A 223 10.39 -10.76 18.71
N ARG A 224 11.51 -11.09 18.06
CA ARG A 224 12.70 -11.63 18.74
C ARG A 224 13.61 -10.54 19.32
N LEU A 225 13.42 -9.29 18.92
CA LEU A 225 14.29 -8.19 19.33
C LEU A 225 14.09 -7.83 20.81
N ARG A 226 15.15 -7.25 21.39
CA ARG A 226 15.17 -6.73 22.76
C ARG A 226 15.72 -5.31 22.76
N PHE A 227 15.20 -4.52 23.68
CA PHE A 227 15.50 -3.10 23.82
C PHE A 227 15.90 -2.78 25.24
N ALA A 228 16.75 -1.77 25.41
CA ALA A 228 16.72 -0.98 26.63
C ALA A 228 15.37 -0.24 26.68
N PRO A 229 14.65 -0.29 27.81
CA PRO A 229 13.32 0.30 27.92
C PRO A 229 13.37 1.82 27.73
N GLY A 230 12.29 2.38 27.17
CA GLY A 230 12.11 3.82 27.14
C GLY A 230 11.88 4.36 28.55
N ARG A 231 12.34 5.58 28.82
CA ARG A 231 12.11 6.26 30.11
C ARG A 231 11.51 7.65 29.94
N ALA A 232 10.57 7.97 30.82
CA ALA A 232 10.03 9.30 31.00
C ALA A 232 10.03 9.65 32.49
N GLN A 233 10.56 10.83 32.83
CA GLN A 233 10.82 11.25 34.20
C GLN A 233 11.59 10.17 35.00
N GLY A 234 12.58 9.54 34.38
CA GLY A 234 13.39 8.46 34.96
C GLY A 234 12.71 7.10 35.14
N ARG A 235 11.41 6.97 34.83
CA ARG A 235 10.65 5.71 34.98
C ARG A 235 10.56 4.97 33.66
N ALA A 236 10.67 3.64 33.69
CA ALA A 236 10.45 2.80 32.51
C ALA A 236 8.99 2.91 32.06
N VAL A 237 8.79 3.12 30.76
CA VAL A 237 7.46 3.31 30.16
C VAL A 237 7.29 2.45 28.92
N ARG A 238 6.04 2.11 28.63
CA ARG A 238 5.62 1.41 27.41
C ARG A 238 5.66 2.38 26.22
N VAL A 239 6.22 1.96 25.09
CA VAL A 239 6.46 2.83 23.93
C VAL A 239 6.03 2.17 22.63
N VAL A 240 5.19 2.84 21.85
CA VAL A 240 4.91 2.50 20.44
C VAL A 240 6.07 3.02 19.59
N LEU A 241 6.78 2.13 18.92
CA LEU A 241 7.83 2.45 17.95
C LEU A 241 7.32 2.24 16.54
N GLN A 242 7.66 3.15 15.62
CA GLN A 242 7.64 2.89 14.19
C GLN A 242 9.09 2.82 13.69
N TRP A 243 9.52 1.63 13.30
CA TRP A 243 10.92 1.35 13.02
C TRP A 243 11.18 1.06 11.54
N ARG A 244 12.27 1.61 11.04
CA ARG A 244 12.78 1.41 9.68
C ARG A 244 13.71 0.20 9.68
N LEU A 245 13.35 -0.82 8.92
CA LEU A 245 14.15 -2.02 8.72
C LEU A 245 14.75 -2.02 7.31
N ASN A 246 16.05 -2.22 7.22
CA ASN A 246 16.76 -2.39 5.96
C ASN A 246 16.68 -3.85 5.54
N LEU A 247 16.17 -4.09 4.33
CA LEU A 247 16.10 -5.41 3.71
C LEU A 247 17.35 -5.62 2.87
N ARG A 248 18.08 -6.69 3.15
CA ARG A 248 19.26 -7.12 2.38
C ARG A 248 19.04 -8.52 1.83
N GLY A 249 19.19 -8.67 0.52
CA GLY A 249 19.16 -9.96 -0.19
C GLY A 249 20.55 -10.42 -0.60
#